data_AF-A0AAD2FZ52-F1
#
_entry.id   AF-A0AAD2FZ52-F1
#
_cell.length_a   1.000
_cell.length_b   1.000
_cell.length_c   1.000
_cell.angle_alpha   90.00
_cell.angle_beta   90.00
_cell.angle_gamma   90.00
#
_symmetry.space_group_name_H-M   'P 1'
#
loop_
_entity.id
_entity.type
_entity.pdbx_description
1 polymer ?
#
loop_
_entity_poly.entity_id
_entity_poly.type
_entity_poly.pdbx_seq_one_letter_code
_entity_poly.pdbx_strand_id
1 'polypeptide(L)'
;MTARTKPSKYAVQLPREIEKKEIEDYDRTLLYRLGGEDALEAVLEMFFKGLLQDDLLKPFFHNANPALIKYHQKKFLALAFTEIPADFDAKAYIIERHFRLFANGLNETHFDRVVVHLEAALSGMWVDAALIAETKEHVAPLRAIFEESGREHVTEYLKEAVGSDHFNNRTIEPKSRPTKIPKFSMFRFPRKVKQSA
;
A
#
# COMPACT_ATOMS: atom_id res chain seq x y z
N MET A 1 -27.56 -38.00 5.27
CA MET A 1 -27.57 -37.21 6.52
C MET A 1 -26.80 -35.93 6.27
N THR A 2 -27.47 -34.84 5.88
CA THR A 2 -26.84 -33.54 5.66
C THR A 2 -27.05 -32.68 6.90
N ALA A 3 -25.97 -32.33 7.59
CA ALA A 3 -26.01 -31.48 8.77
C ALA A 3 -26.58 -30.09 8.40
N ARG A 4 -27.72 -29.73 9.01
CA ARG A 4 -28.26 -28.37 8.98
C ARG A 4 -27.46 -27.52 9.97
N THR A 5 -26.56 -26.68 9.46
CA THR A 5 -25.98 -25.58 10.23
C THR A 5 -27.08 -24.55 10.53
N LYS A 6 -27.26 -24.17 11.79
CA LYS A 6 -28.25 -23.17 12.20
C LYS A 6 -27.82 -21.78 11.71
N PRO A 7 -28.75 -20.94 11.21
CA PRO A 7 -28.43 -19.59 10.77
C PRO A 7 -28.04 -18.69 11.95
N SER A 8 -27.10 -17.79 11.69
CA SER A 8 -26.60 -16.78 12.62
C SER A 8 -27.72 -15.84 13.10
N LYS A 9 -27.68 -15.45 14.38
CA LYS A 9 -28.63 -14.56 15.07
C LYS A 9 -28.73 -13.13 14.50
N TYR A 10 -27.93 -12.82 13.47
CA TYR A 10 -27.91 -11.52 12.79
C TYR A 10 -28.61 -11.54 11.42
N ALA A 11 -29.38 -12.60 11.11
CA ALA A 11 -30.12 -12.70 9.85
C ALA A 11 -31.25 -11.65 9.78
N VAL A 12 -30.92 -10.45 9.33
CA VAL A 12 -31.88 -9.50 8.79
C VAL A 12 -32.35 -10.08 7.47
N GLN A 13 -33.65 -10.37 7.37
CA GLN A 13 -34.24 -10.89 6.13
C GLN A 13 -34.29 -9.78 5.08
N LEU A 14 -33.27 -9.73 4.23
CA LEU A 14 -33.24 -8.92 3.03
C LEU A 14 -33.65 -9.77 1.81
N PRO A 15 -34.13 -9.15 0.72
CA PRO A 15 -34.58 -9.88 -0.47
C PRO A 15 -33.47 -10.76 -1.06
N ARG A 16 -33.74 -12.07 -1.22
CA ARG A 16 -32.80 -13.15 -1.61
C ARG A 16 -32.02 -12.94 -2.92
N GLU A 17 -32.41 -11.98 -3.75
CA GLU A 17 -31.79 -11.71 -5.05
C GLU A 17 -30.63 -10.71 -4.97
N ILE A 18 -30.60 -9.83 -3.95
CA ILE A 18 -29.51 -8.87 -3.74
C ILE A 18 -28.28 -9.58 -3.15
N GLU A 19 -28.48 -10.53 -2.22
CA GLU A 19 -27.38 -11.32 -1.63
C GLU A 19 -26.63 -12.18 -2.66
N LYS A 20 -27.32 -12.80 -3.61
CA LYS A 20 -26.65 -13.70 -4.58
C LYS A 20 -25.69 -12.97 -5.50
N LYS A 21 -26.07 -11.79 -6.00
CA LYS A 21 -25.23 -11.01 -6.92
C LYS A 21 -24.00 -10.45 -6.20
N GLU A 22 -24.17 -9.96 -4.97
CA GLU A 22 -23.05 -9.45 -4.15
C GLU A 22 -22.08 -10.57 -3.71
N ILE A 23 -22.59 -11.77 -3.43
CA ILE A 23 -21.76 -12.94 -3.09
C ILE A 23 -20.99 -13.46 -4.32
N GLU A 24 -21.65 -13.56 -5.48
CA GLU A 24 -21.00 -13.97 -6.74
C GLU A 24 -19.92 -12.98 -7.21
N ASP A 25 -20.03 -11.71 -6.82
CA ASP A 25 -19.04 -10.68 -7.14
C ASP A 25 -17.82 -10.79 -6.22
N TYR A 26 -18.04 -11.04 -4.92
CA TYR A 26 -16.96 -11.28 -3.97
C TYR A 26 -16.15 -12.55 -4.28
N ASP A 27 -16.79 -13.66 -4.66
CA ASP A 27 -16.11 -14.92 -4.98
C ASP A 27 -15.18 -14.80 -6.22
N ARG A 28 -15.39 -13.79 -7.07
CA ARG A 28 -14.53 -13.48 -8.22
C ARG A 28 -13.34 -12.61 -7.86
N THR A 29 -13.35 -11.96 -6.69
CA THR A 29 -12.26 -11.08 -6.27
C THR A 29 -10.97 -11.84 -6.05
N LEU A 30 -9.85 -11.15 -6.30
CA LEU A 30 -8.53 -11.67 -5.99
C LEU A 30 -8.40 -11.96 -4.49
N LEU A 31 -8.97 -11.11 -3.62
CA LEU A 31 -8.97 -11.31 -2.18
C LEU A 31 -9.60 -12.66 -1.78
N TYR A 32 -10.78 -12.97 -2.32
CA TYR A 32 -11.44 -14.25 -2.03
C TYR A 32 -10.58 -15.43 -2.47
N ARG A 33 -10.07 -15.37 -3.70
CA ARG A 33 -9.24 -16.43 -4.30
C ARG A 33 -7.93 -16.64 -3.56
N LEU A 34 -7.38 -15.60 -2.93
CA LEU A 34 -6.22 -15.66 -2.03
C LEU A 34 -6.53 -16.27 -0.65
N GLY A 35 -7.80 -16.60 -0.35
CA GLY A 35 -8.23 -17.15 0.93
C GLY A 35 -8.84 -16.13 1.89
N GLY A 36 -9.21 -14.95 1.40
CA GLY A 36 -9.88 -13.91 2.17
C GLY A 36 -8.95 -13.12 3.09
N GLU A 37 -9.55 -12.33 3.99
CA GLU A 37 -8.80 -11.42 4.87
C GLU A 37 -7.84 -12.14 5.84
N ASP A 38 -8.19 -13.33 6.30
CA ASP A 38 -7.38 -14.11 7.25
C ASP A 38 -6.09 -14.63 6.58
N ALA A 39 -6.22 -15.15 5.36
CA ALA A 39 -5.06 -15.58 4.57
C ALA A 39 -4.17 -14.39 4.19
N LEU A 40 -4.78 -13.26 3.80
CA LEU A 40 -4.04 -12.02 3.53
C LEU A 40 -3.27 -11.54 4.77
N GLU A 41 -3.86 -11.60 5.97
CA GLU A 41 -3.17 -11.25 7.21
C GLU A 41 -1.94 -12.13 7.46
N ALA A 42 -2.05 -13.44 7.25
CA ALA A 42 -0.92 -14.36 7.38
C ALA A 42 0.19 -14.08 6.36
N VAL A 43 -0.16 -13.80 5.10
CA VAL A 43 0.79 -13.37 4.06
C VAL A 43 1.48 -12.08 4.47
N LEU A 44 0.75 -11.12 5.03
CA LEU A 44 1.31 -9.83 5.44
C LEU A 44 2.32 -9.97 6.58
N GLU A 45 2.12 -10.89 7.50
CA GLU A 45 3.11 -11.17 8.55
C GLU A 45 4.47 -11.58 7.95
N MET A 46 4.48 -12.48 6.97
CA MET A 46 5.71 -12.88 6.27
C MET A 46 6.29 -11.74 5.42
N PHE A 47 5.43 -11.05 4.68
CA PHE A 47 5.81 -9.92 3.84
C PHE A 47 6.54 -8.84 4.65
N PHE A 48 5.95 -8.38 5.76
CA PHE A 48 6.55 -7.35 6.60
C PHE A 48 7.85 -7.78 7.26
N LYS A 49 7.98 -9.07 7.62
CA LYS A 49 9.24 -9.61 8.11
C LYS A 49 10.33 -9.47 7.04
N GLY A 50 10.02 -9.77 5.77
CA GLY A 50 10.91 -9.58 4.64
C GLY A 50 11.33 -8.11 4.46
N LEU A 51 10.37 -7.18 4.47
CA LEU A 51 10.66 -5.74 4.32
C LEU A 51 11.61 -5.21 5.41
N LEU A 52 11.42 -5.63 6.65
CA LEU A 52 12.23 -5.18 7.79
C LEU A 52 13.64 -5.80 7.82
N GLN A 53 13.85 -6.88 7.09
CA GLN A 53 15.13 -7.58 6.97
C GLN A 53 15.91 -7.20 5.70
N ASP A 54 15.29 -6.45 4.78
CA ASP A 54 15.94 -6.01 3.55
C ASP A 54 16.77 -4.74 3.78
N ASP A 55 18.08 -4.82 3.54
CA ASP A 55 19.01 -3.71 3.78
C ASP A 55 18.69 -2.45 2.95
N LEU A 56 18.03 -2.59 1.78
CA LEU A 56 17.61 -1.46 0.96
C LEU A 56 16.31 -0.82 1.47
N LEU A 57 15.46 -1.58 2.15
CA LEU A 57 14.14 -1.10 2.59
C LEU A 57 14.12 -0.67 4.06
N LYS A 58 14.85 -1.39 4.91
CA LYS A 58 14.92 -1.17 6.36
C LYS A 58 15.16 0.29 6.76
N PRO A 59 16.02 1.09 6.08
CA PRO A 59 16.20 2.50 6.43
C PRO A 59 14.90 3.33 6.43
N PHE A 60 13.93 3.01 5.57
CA PHE A 60 12.65 3.72 5.50
C PHE A 60 11.70 3.41 6.66
N PHE A 61 11.98 2.35 7.43
CA PHE A 61 11.15 1.90 8.56
C PHE A 61 11.66 2.34 9.94
N HIS A 62 12.83 2.99 10.04
CA HIS A 62 13.50 3.28 11.32
C HIS A 62 12.64 4.00 12.36
N ASN A 63 11.78 4.93 11.93
CA ASN A 63 10.93 5.74 12.82
C ASN A 63 9.45 5.36 12.75
N ALA A 64 9.12 4.22 12.14
CA ALA A 64 7.75 3.84 11.91
C ALA A 64 7.26 2.85 12.97
N ASN A 65 5.96 2.93 13.32
CA ASN A 65 5.33 1.93 14.15
C ASN A 65 4.91 0.73 13.26
N PRO A 66 5.55 -0.45 13.39
CA PRO A 66 5.28 -1.57 12.48
C PRO A 66 3.82 -2.03 12.52
N ALA A 67 3.16 -1.96 13.68
CA ALA A 67 1.77 -2.35 13.82
C ALA A 67 0.82 -1.41 13.05
N LEU A 68 1.10 -0.11 13.06
CA LEU A 68 0.31 0.86 12.30
C LEU A 68 0.51 0.70 10.78
N ILE A 69 1.75 0.45 10.34
CA ILE A 69 2.02 0.23 8.90
C ILE A 69 1.31 -1.05 8.44
N LYS A 70 1.44 -2.15 9.20
CA LYS A 70 0.74 -3.41 8.92
C LYS A 70 -0.76 -3.21 8.77
N TYR A 71 -1.38 -2.50 9.72
CA TYR A 71 -2.81 -2.21 9.68
C TYR A 71 -3.22 -1.40 8.43
N HIS A 72 -2.49 -0.35 8.10
CA HIS A 72 -2.81 0.47 6.92
C HIS A 72 -2.57 -0.28 5.61
N GLN A 73 -1.48 -1.04 5.51
CA GLN A 73 -1.17 -1.83 4.33
C GLN A 73 -2.16 -2.97 4.12
N LYS A 74 -2.61 -3.64 5.20
CA LYS A 74 -3.69 -4.65 5.12
C LYS A 74 -4.95 -4.04 4.50
N LYS A 75 -5.36 -2.87 4.99
CA LYS A 75 -6.55 -2.17 4.45
C LYS A 75 -6.37 -1.78 3.00
N PHE A 76 -5.21 -1.25 2.63
CA PHE A 76 -4.94 -0.85 1.26
C PHE A 76 -4.93 -2.06 0.31
N LEU A 77 -4.29 -3.17 0.68
CA LEU A 77 -4.23 -4.37 -0.16
C LEU A 77 -5.56 -5.10 -0.23
N ALA A 78 -6.33 -5.15 0.86
CA ALA A 78 -7.69 -5.70 0.82
C ALA A 78 -8.57 -4.89 -0.15
N LEU A 79 -8.43 -3.56 -0.17
CA LEU A 79 -9.13 -2.70 -1.12
C LEU A 79 -8.61 -2.93 -2.56
N ALA A 80 -7.30 -3.02 -2.74
CA ALA A 80 -6.68 -3.22 -4.04
C ALA A 80 -6.97 -4.60 -4.66
N PHE A 81 -7.21 -5.64 -3.85
CA PHE A 81 -7.53 -7.00 -4.29
C PHE A 81 -9.02 -7.29 -4.38
N THR A 82 -9.85 -6.28 -4.12
CA THR A 82 -11.29 -6.31 -4.36
C THR A 82 -11.62 -5.31 -5.45
N GLU A 83 -12.08 -4.11 -5.07
CA GLU A 83 -12.38 -3.01 -5.97
C GLU A 83 -11.95 -1.70 -5.32
N ILE A 84 -11.23 -0.88 -6.07
CA ILE A 84 -10.90 0.48 -5.64
C ILE A 84 -12.10 1.37 -6.00
N PRO A 85 -12.73 2.05 -5.02
CA PRO A 85 -13.84 2.96 -5.28
C PRO A 85 -13.45 4.02 -6.31
N ALA A 86 -14.35 4.33 -7.24
CA ALA A 86 -14.09 5.30 -8.31
C ALA A 86 -13.77 6.72 -7.78
N ASP A 87 -14.22 7.05 -6.57
CA ASP A 87 -13.93 8.32 -5.88
C ASP A 87 -12.67 8.28 -5.02
N PHE A 88 -11.99 7.14 -4.92
CA PHE A 88 -10.75 6.99 -4.18
C PHE A 88 -9.53 7.24 -5.07
N ASP A 89 -8.86 8.36 -4.83
CA ASP A 89 -7.58 8.68 -5.48
C ASP A 89 -6.42 7.92 -4.81
N ALA A 90 -6.18 6.70 -5.28
CA ALA A 90 -5.09 5.86 -4.79
C ALA A 90 -3.71 6.49 -5.02
N LYS A 91 -3.54 7.27 -6.12
CA LYS A 91 -2.26 7.92 -6.44
C LYS A 91 -1.96 9.01 -5.42
N ALA A 92 -2.90 9.93 -5.19
CA ALA A 92 -2.75 10.98 -4.18
C ALA A 92 -2.52 10.39 -2.79
N TYR A 93 -3.25 9.33 -2.43
CA TYR A 93 -3.07 8.64 -1.16
C TYR A 93 -1.65 8.08 -0.99
N ILE A 94 -1.10 7.39 -2.00
CA ILE A 94 0.27 6.85 -1.94
C ILE A 94 1.29 7.98 -1.83
N ILE A 95 1.15 9.04 -2.64
CA ILE A 95 2.05 10.20 -2.61
C ILE A 95 2.05 10.86 -1.23
N GLU A 96 0.88 11.13 -0.66
CA GLU A 96 0.75 11.76 0.66
C GLU A 96 1.44 10.93 1.75
N ARG A 97 1.24 9.61 1.75
CA ARG A 97 1.77 8.72 2.79
C ARG A 97 3.28 8.47 2.67
N HIS A 98 3.82 8.56 1.47
CA HIS A 98 5.24 8.32 1.20
C HIS A 98 6.04 9.59 0.92
N PHE A 99 5.41 10.78 0.95
CA PHE A 99 6.05 12.07 0.62
C PHE A 99 7.42 12.25 1.28
N ARG A 100 7.48 12.07 2.61
CA ARG A 100 8.75 12.19 3.36
C ARG A 100 9.77 11.12 2.98
N LEU A 101 9.33 9.95 2.53
CA LEU A 101 10.21 8.86 2.12
C LEU A 101 10.77 9.11 0.72
N PHE A 102 9.98 9.64 -0.21
CA PHE A 102 10.45 10.10 -1.53
C PHE A 102 11.53 11.16 -1.39
N ALA A 103 11.32 12.15 -0.51
CA ALA A 103 12.34 13.15 -0.16
C ALA A 103 13.63 12.54 0.45
N ASN A 104 13.58 11.30 0.93
CA ASN A 104 14.73 10.57 1.47
C ASN A 104 15.24 9.45 0.54
N GLY A 105 14.86 9.49 -0.74
CA GLY A 105 15.39 8.58 -1.77
C GLY A 105 14.57 7.33 -2.04
N LEU A 106 13.35 7.22 -1.51
CA LEU A 106 12.42 6.16 -1.92
C LEU A 106 12.10 6.32 -3.42
N ASN A 107 12.06 5.21 -4.16
CA ASN A 107 11.86 5.21 -5.62
C ASN A 107 11.38 3.84 -6.11
N GLU A 108 11.30 3.65 -7.43
CA GLU A 108 10.84 2.42 -8.08
C GLU A 108 11.71 1.20 -7.79
N THR A 109 13.03 1.36 -7.57
CA THR A 109 13.89 0.22 -7.22
C THR A 109 13.53 -0.37 -5.86
N HIS A 110 13.08 0.49 -4.92
CA HIS A 110 12.58 0.05 -3.63
C HIS A 110 11.21 -0.63 -3.78
N PHE A 111 10.35 -0.09 -4.67
CA PHE A 111 9.09 -0.75 -5.01
C PHE A 111 9.30 -2.16 -5.57
N ASP A 112 10.28 -2.33 -6.47
CA ASP A 112 10.62 -3.64 -7.05
C ASP A 112 11.03 -4.63 -5.95
N ARG A 113 11.80 -4.19 -4.94
CA ARG A 113 12.11 -5.01 -3.76
C ARG A 113 10.88 -5.37 -2.94
N VAL A 114 9.94 -4.43 -2.77
CA VAL A 114 8.66 -4.71 -2.10
C VAL A 114 7.88 -5.81 -2.83
N VAL A 115 7.81 -5.77 -4.17
CA VAL A 115 7.14 -6.81 -4.97
C VAL A 115 7.82 -8.18 -4.81
N VAL A 116 9.15 -8.24 -4.75
CA VAL A 116 9.88 -9.48 -4.49
C VAL A 116 9.50 -10.08 -3.12
N HIS A 117 9.38 -9.26 -2.08
CA HIS A 117 8.94 -9.75 -0.76
C HIS A 117 7.47 -10.19 -0.75
N LEU A 118 6.61 -9.55 -1.54
CA LEU A 118 5.22 -9.96 -1.68
C LEU A 118 5.12 -11.35 -2.32
N GLU A 119 5.86 -11.57 -3.41
CA GLU A 119 5.96 -12.87 -4.09
C GLU A 119 6.51 -13.96 -3.16
N ALA A 120 7.57 -13.67 -2.41
CA ALA A 120 8.15 -14.61 -1.45
C ALA A 120 7.16 -14.96 -0.32
N ALA A 121 6.38 -13.98 0.17
CA ALA A 121 5.38 -14.21 1.21
C ALA A 121 4.21 -15.07 0.72
N LEU A 122 3.71 -14.81 -0.49
CA LEU A 122 2.65 -15.61 -1.11
C LEU A 122 3.13 -17.04 -1.40
N SER A 123 4.33 -17.19 -1.95
CA SER A 123 4.93 -18.50 -2.22
C SER A 123 5.16 -19.30 -0.92
N GLY A 124 5.63 -18.64 0.14
CA GLY A 124 5.80 -19.26 1.46
C GLY A 124 4.50 -19.73 2.13
N MET A 125 3.36 -19.18 1.68
CA MET A 125 2.01 -19.58 2.07
C MET A 125 1.35 -20.54 1.08
N TRP A 126 2.13 -21.12 0.16
CA TRP A 126 1.69 -22.13 -0.82
C TRP A 126 0.62 -21.63 -1.80
N VAL A 127 0.59 -20.31 -2.05
CA VAL A 127 -0.27 -19.73 -3.08
C VAL A 127 0.20 -20.19 -4.46
N ASP A 128 -0.74 -20.56 -5.33
CA ASP A 128 -0.43 -21.02 -6.68
C ASP A 128 0.28 -19.93 -7.51
N ALA A 129 1.24 -20.35 -8.34
CA ALA A 129 2.08 -19.44 -9.13
C ALA A 129 1.26 -18.54 -10.07
N ALA A 130 0.15 -19.03 -10.64
CA ALA A 130 -0.72 -18.21 -11.47
C ALA A 130 -1.40 -17.10 -10.66
N LEU A 131 -1.82 -17.40 -9.43
CA LEU A 131 -2.45 -16.42 -8.55
C LEU A 131 -1.44 -15.40 -8.00
N ILE A 132 -0.19 -15.81 -7.80
CA ILE A 132 0.92 -14.90 -7.49
C ILE A 132 1.17 -13.94 -8.64
N ALA A 133 1.22 -14.45 -9.89
CA ALA A 133 1.42 -13.63 -11.07
C ALA A 133 0.31 -12.58 -11.22
N GLU A 134 -0.95 -12.98 -11.10
CA GLU A 134 -2.10 -12.08 -11.13
C GLU A 134 -2.05 -11.02 -10.00
N THR A 135 -1.61 -11.41 -8.80
CA THR A 135 -1.44 -10.47 -7.68
C THR A 135 -0.38 -9.42 -8.01
N LYS A 136 0.73 -9.82 -8.63
CA LYS A 136 1.79 -8.90 -9.08
C LYS A 136 1.28 -7.95 -10.17
N GLU A 137 0.48 -8.45 -11.11
CA GLU A 137 -0.16 -7.63 -12.15
C GLU A 137 -1.09 -6.57 -11.56
N HIS A 138 -1.85 -6.89 -10.50
CA HIS A 138 -2.73 -5.93 -9.82
C HIS A 138 -1.96 -4.78 -9.17
N VAL A 139 -0.78 -5.05 -8.61
CA VAL A 139 0.03 -4.00 -7.94
C VAL A 139 1.00 -3.31 -8.89
N ALA A 140 1.31 -3.87 -10.07
CA ALA A 140 2.28 -3.33 -11.01
C ALA A 140 2.03 -1.86 -11.41
N PRO A 141 0.78 -1.38 -11.64
CA PRO A 141 0.52 0.01 -11.97
C PRO A 141 1.00 1.01 -10.90
N LEU A 142 1.11 0.58 -9.64
CA LEU A 142 1.56 1.45 -8.55
C LEU A 142 3.04 1.85 -8.72
N ARG A 143 3.85 1.05 -9.43
CA ARG A 143 5.28 1.31 -9.66
C ARG A 143 5.53 2.68 -10.27
N ALA A 144 4.69 3.11 -11.21
CA ALA A 144 4.83 4.39 -11.90
C ALA A 144 4.78 5.58 -10.92
N ILE A 145 4.01 5.47 -9.84
CA ILE A 145 3.93 6.51 -8.80
C ILE A 145 5.29 6.67 -8.10
N PHE A 146 5.95 5.55 -7.78
CA PHE A 146 7.26 5.56 -7.11
C PHE A 146 8.37 6.07 -8.03
N GLU A 147 8.28 5.75 -9.33
CA GLU A 147 9.19 6.28 -10.35
C GLU A 147 9.03 7.80 -10.52
N GLU A 148 7.80 8.27 -10.71
CA GLU A 148 7.49 9.69 -10.88
C GLU A 148 7.89 10.50 -9.63
N SER A 149 7.38 10.12 -8.47
CA SER A 149 7.64 10.84 -7.21
C SER A 149 9.11 10.79 -6.78
N GLY A 150 9.81 9.68 -7.07
CA GLY A 150 11.24 9.55 -6.85
C GLY A 150 12.05 10.54 -7.71
N ARG A 151 11.75 10.62 -9.01
CA ARG A 151 12.42 11.57 -9.94
C ARG A 151 12.17 13.04 -9.58
N GLU A 152 10.95 13.38 -9.18
CA GLU A 152 10.57 14.74 -8.80
C GLU A 152 11.44 15.27 -7.64
N HIS A 153 11.62 14.46 -6.59
CA HIS A 153 12.40 14.86 -5.41
C HIS A 153 13.90 14.91 -5.68
N VAL A 154 14.43 14.04 -6.55
CA VAL A 154 15.81 14.17 -7.03
C VAL A 154 16.00 15.50 -7.77
N THR A 155 15.03 15.89 -8.59
CA THR A 155 15.07 17.16 -9.33
C THR A 155 15.00 18.37 -8.42
N GLU A 156 14.15 18.35 -7.39
CA GLU A 156 14.05 19.40 -6.38
C GLU A 156 15.36 19.51 -5.58
N TYR A 157 15.90 18.39 -5.10
CA TYR A 157 17.19 18.35 -4.40
C TYR A 157 18.33 18.90 -5.25
N LEU A 158 18.40 18.53 -6.54
CA LEU A 158 19.43 19.07 -7.44
C LEU A 158 19.25 20.57 -7.69
N LYS A 159 18.02 21.07 -7.80
CA LYS A 159 17.77 22.52 -7.90
C LYS A 159 18.22 23.28 -6.66
N GLU A 160 17.98 22.73 -5.46
CA GLU A 160 18.45 23.30 -4.20
C GLU A 160 19.97 23.21 -4.04
N ALA A 161 20.57 22.06 -4.36
CA ALA A 161 22.01 21.82 -4.24
C ALA A 161 22.83 22.63 -5.26
N VAL A 162 22.30 22.90 -6.44
CA VAL A 162 22.93 23.72 -7.50
C VAL A 162 22.55 25.21 -7.35
N GLY A 163 21.67 25.56 -6.41
CA GLY A 163 21.04 26.87 -6.30
C GLY A 163 21.32 27.62 -5.00
N SER A 164 22.59 27.93 -4.69
CA SER A 164 22.93 29.18 -3.99
C SER A 164 24.38 29.66 -4.11
N ASP A 165 25.27 28.96 -4.82
CA ASP A 165 26.63 29.46 -5.03
C ASP A 165 27.04 29.29 -6.49
N HIS A 166 27.51 30.40 -7.04
CA HIS A 166 27.96 30.55 -8.41
C HIS A 166 28.83 29.38 -8.88
N PHE A 167 28.59 29.00 -10.13
CA PHE A 167 29.42 28.19 -11.01
C PHE A 167 30.89 28.65 -10.98
N ASN A 168 31.64 28.26 -9.96
CA ASN A 168 33.08 28.36 -9.97
C ASN A 168 33.67 27.04 -9.46
N ASN A 169 34.48 26.48 -10.34
CA ASN A 169 34.98 25.11 -10.33
C ASN A 169 35.82 24.83 -9.08
N ARG A 170 35.22 24.25 -8.03
CA ARG A 170 35.93 23.53 -6.95
C ARG A 170 35.09 22.36 -6.45
N THR A 171 35.78 21.25 -6.22
CA THR A 171 35.27 19.97 -5.70
C THR A 171 34.26 20.16 -4.58
N ILE A 172 33.02 19.73 -4.81
CA ILE A 172 31.92 19.84 -3.85
C ILE A 172 32.00 18.64 -2.91
N GLU A 173 32.31 18.88 -1.63
CA GLU A 173 32.06 17.90 -0.56
C GLU A 173 30.60 17.95 -0.09
N PRO A 174 29.99 16.80 0.28
CA PRO A 174 28.57 16.73 0.60
C PRO A 174 28.23 17.47 1.90
N LYS A 175 27.43 18.54 1.80
CA LYS A 175 26.89 19.25 2.96
C LYS A 175 25.73 18.46 3.60
N SER A 176 25.67 18.50 4.93
CA SER A 176 24.74 17.75 5.78
C SER A 176 23.27 18.19 5.68
N ARG A 177 22.36 17.23 5.94
CA ARG A 177 20.89 17.25 5.77
C ARG A 177 20.19 18.49 6.38
N PRO A 178 19.24 19.15 5.66
CA PRO A 178 18.44 20.23 6.22
C PRO A 178 17.39 19.72 7.25
N THR A 179 17.20 20.48 8.33
CA THR A 179 16.56 20.04 9.58
C THR A 179 15.14 20.54 9.83
N LYS A 180 14.47 21.18 8.86
CA LYS A 180 13.11 21.73 9.06
C LYS A 180 12.12 21.25 8.01
N ILE A 181 11.10 20.53 8.48
CA ILE A 181 9.94 20.06 7.71
C ILE A 181 8.79 21.07 7.92
N PRO A 182 8.12 21.57 6.86
CA PRO A 182 6.94 22.42 7.01
C PRO A 182 5.75 21.64 7.62
N LYS A 183 5.02 22.27 8.54
CA LYS A 183 3.82 21.68 9.17
C LYS A 183 2.61 21.85 8.26
N PHE A 184 2.03 20.74 7.79
CA PHE A 184 0.71 20.74 7.14
C PHE A 184 -0.37 20.18 8.06
N SER A 185 -1.52 20.86 8.07
CA SER A 185 -2.69 20.59 8.91
C SER A 185 -3.33 19.22 8.59
N MET A 186 -3.58 18.39 9.61
CA MET A 186 -4.36 17.14 9.48
C MET A 186 -5.79 17.45 9.05
N PHE A 187 -6.24 16.87 7.94
CA PHE A 187 -7.66 16.87 7.60
C PHE A 187 -8.44 15.87 8.48
N ARG A 188 -9.59 16.32 8.98
CA ARG A 188 -10.54 15.57 9.80
C ARG A 188 -11.64 15.03 8.87
N PHE A 189 -11.81 13.70 8.83
CA PHE A 189 -12.88 13.06 8.06
C PHE A 189 -14.27 13.53 8.55
N PRO A 190 -15.21 13.84 7.64
CA PRO A 190 -16.59 14.11 8.03
C PRO A 190 -17.27 12.82 8.50
N ARG A 191 -17.90 12.86 9.69
CA ARG A 191 -18.83 11.82 10.16
C ARG A 191 -20.13 11.94 9.36
N LYS A 192 -20.59 10.83 8.78
CA LYS A 192 -21.91 10.71 8.13
C LYS A 192 -23.03 11.21 9.05
N VAL A 193 -23.95 11.99 8.51
CA VAL A 193 -25.27 12.23 9.09
C VAL A 193 -26.30 11.48 8.24
N LYS A 194 -27.11 10.66 8.92
CA LYS A 194 -28.31 9.98 8.38
C LYS A 194 -29.30 11.02 7.87
N GLN A 195 -30.06 10.69 6.83
CA GLN A 195 -31.52 10.67 6.94
C GLN A 195 -32.17 9.96 5.74
N SER A 196 -33.00 8.99 6.09
CA SER A 196 -34.08 8.43 5.31
C SER A 196 -35.27 9.40 5.28
N ALA A 197 -35.88 9.59 4.12
CA ALA A 197 -37.33 9.65 3.89
C ALA A 197 -37.57 9.36 2.41
#